data_AF-A0A4Q3YI92-F1
#
_entry.id   AF-A0A4Q3YI92-F1
#
_cell.length_a   1.000
_cell.length_b   1.000
_cell.length_c   1.000
_cell.angle_alpha   90.00
_cell.angle_beta   90.00
_cell.angle_gamma   90.00
#
_symmetry.space_group_name_H-M   'P 1'
#
loop_
_entity.id
_entity.type
_entity.pdbx_description
1 polymer ?
#
loop_
_entity_poly.entity_id
_entity_poly.type
_entity_poly.pdbx_seq_one_letter_code
_entity_poly.pdbx_strand_id
1 'polypeptide(L)'
;MSDAVLSHSANAVDQEASRASRRHLIGRVVIYFLLTFFAIIYIVPLLVVVFNSFRTLPEISAHGLIAFPQTFRLDAWPQAWSSFCIGGQCEGMQRYFWNSVFMVIPATIISTAMGAINGYVLSKWKFPGSEIIFGMMLLGVFMPGQIALLPWA
;
A
#
# COMPACT_ATOMS: atom_id res chain seq x y z
N MET A 1 -42.13 -6.11 -48.10
CA MET A 1 -41.02 -7.11 -47.99
C MET A 1 -39.72 -6.47 -47.50
N SER A 2 -39.41 -5.21 -47.88
CA SER A 2 -38.24 -4.45 -47.38
C SER A 2 -38.30 -4.11 -45.89
N ASP A 3 -39.48 -3.77 -45.35
CA ASP A 3 -39.61 -3.32 -43.94
C ASP A 3 -39.38 -4.43 -42.91
N ALA A 4 -39.71 -5.67 -43.25
CA ALA A 4 -39.47 -6.82 -42.38
C ALA A 4 -37.98 -7.15 -42.22
N VAL A 5 -37.18 -6.89 -43.27
CA VAL A 5 -35.73 -7.11 -43.25
C VAL A 5 -35.01 -6.01 -42.44
N LEU A 6 -35.45 -4.75 -42.57
CA LEU A 6 -34.92 -3.63 -41.78
C LEU A 6 -35.27 -3.73 -40.29
N SER A 7 -36.45 -4.22 -39.97
CA SER A 7 -36.85 -4.52 -38.58
C SER A 7 -35.98 -5.63 -37.95
N HIS A 8 -35.63 -6.66 -38.73
CA HIS A 8 -34.86 -7.79 -38.21
C HIS A 8 -33.39 -7.44 -37.97
N SER A 9 -32.79 -6.59 -38.83
CA SER A 9 -31.42 -6.10 -38.66
C SER A 9 -31.30 -5.09 -37.52
N ALA A 10 -32.29 -4.20 -37.34
CA ALA A 10 -32.34 -3.29 -36.19
C ALA A 10 -32.40 -4.06 -34.86
N ASN A 11 -33.27 -5.07 -34.76
CA ASN A 11 -33.39 -5.92 -33.58
C ASN A 11 -32.10 -6.70 -33.24
N ALA A 12 -31.32 -7.12 -34.25
CA ALA A 12 -30.07 -7.83 -34.03
C ALA A 12 -28.97 -6.91 -33.45
N VAL A 13 -28.86 -5.68 -33.98
CA VAL A 13 -27.91 -4.67 -33.49
C VAL A 13 -28.23 -4.23 -32.05
N ASP A 14 -29.51 -4.05 -31.72
CA ASP A 14 -29.94 -3.70 -30.37
C ASP A 14 -29.67 -4.81 -29.35
N GLN A 15 -29.78 -6.09 -29.77
CA GLN A 15 -29.46 -7.25 -28.93
C GLN A 15 -27.96 -7.37 -28.66
N GLU A 16 -27.11 -7.11 -29.64
CA GLU A 16 -25.65 -7.13 -29.48
C GLU A 16 -25.16 -5.99 -28.58
N ALA A 17 -25.70 -4.77 -28.76
CA ALA A 17 -25.40 -3.62 -27.92
C ALA A 17 -25.82 -3.86 -26.44
N SER A 18 -26.99 -4.46 -26.21
CA SER A 18 -27.46 -4.82 -24.87
C SER A 18 -26.58 -5.88 -24.20
N ARG A 19 -26.12 -6.90 -24.95
CA ARG A 19 -25.19 -7.93 -24.44
C ARG A 19 -23.82 -7.35 -24.10
N ALA A 20 -23.29 -6.45 -24.93
CA ALA A 20 -22.02 -5.77 -24.67
C ALA A 20 -22.11 -4.88 -23.41
N SER A 21 -23.21 -4.15 -23.24
CA SER A 21 -23.49 -3.32 -22.06
C SER A 21 -23.63 -4.16 -20.79
N ARG A 22 -24.39 -5.27 -20.84
CA ARG A 22 -24.55 -6.19 -19.70
C ARG A 22 -23.23 -6.84 -19.30
N ARG A 23 -22.38 -7.24 -20.26
CA ARG A 23 -21.04 -7.79 -19.99
C ARG A 23 -20.14 -6.76 -19.29
N HIS A 24 -20.21 -5.49 -19.70
CA HIS A 24 -19.49 -4.39 -19.04
C HIS A 24 -19.98 -4.15 -17.60
N LEU A 25 -21.29 -4.17 -17.37
CA LEU A 25 -21.88 -4.00 -16.04
C LEU A 25 -21.46 -5.13 -15.10
N ILE A 26 -21.58 -6.39 -15.55
CA ILE A 26 -21.17 -7.57 -14.78
C ILE A 26 -19.67 -7.49 -14.46
N GLY A 27 -18.84 -7.16 -15.45
CA GLY A 27 -17.40 -6.98 -15.24
C GLY A 27 -17.08 -5.95 -14.17
N ARG A 28 -17.75 -4.78 -14.18
CA ARG A 28 -17.59 -3.77 -13.14
C ARG A 28 -18.04 -4.27 -11.78
N VAL A 29 -19.20 -4.93 -11.68
CA VAL A 29 -19.70 -5.47 -10.41
C VAL A 29 -18.71 -6.48 -9.83
N VAL A 30 -18.17 -7.39 -10.64
CA VAL A 30 -17.14 -8.35 -10.21
C VAL A 30 -15.88 -7.64 -9.74
N ILE A 31 -15.39 -6.64 -10.49
CA ILE A 31 -14.21 -5.85 -10.11
C ILE A 31 -14.46 -5.15 -8.77
N TYR A 32 -15.56 -4.41 -8.62
CA TYR A 32 -15.86 -3.70 -7.37
C TYR A 32 -16.07 -4.66 -6.20
N PHE A 33 -16.73 -5.79 -6.42
CA PHE A 33 -16.88 -6.82 -5.39
C PHE A 33 -15.52 -7.33 -4.91
N LEU A 34 -14.62 -7.69 -5.84
CA LEU A 34 -13.27 -8.15 -5.50
C LEU A 34 -12.46 -7.05 -4.81
N LEU A 35 -12.47 -5.82 -5.32
CA LEU A 35 -11.77 -4.69 -4.71
C LEU A 35 -12.27 -4.44 -3.28
N THR A 36 -13.59 -4.41 -3.06
CA THR A 36 -14.17 -4.22 -1.74
C THR A 36 -13.85 -5.40 -0.81
N PHE A 37 -13.92 -6.64 -1.31
CA PHE A 37 -13.58 -7.83 -0.54
C PHE A 37 -12.13 -7.78 -0.03
N PHE A 38 -11.16 -7.53 -0.92
CA PHE A 38 -9.76 -7.38 -0.51
C PHE A 38 -9.55 -6.16 0.39
N ALA A 39 -10.20 -5.02 0.10
CA ALA A 39 -10.11 -3.85 0.95
C ALA A 39 -10.58 -4.14 2.39
N ILE A 40 -11.68 -4.87 2.56
CA ILE A 40 -12.15 -5.29 3.90
C ILE A 40 -11.08 -6.15 4.58
N ILE A 41 -10.51 -7.14 3.90
CA ILE A 41 -9.46 -8.01 4.47
C ILE A 41 -8.27 -7.18 4.99
N TYR A 42 -7.83 -6.16 4.25
CA TYR A 42 -6.73 -5.30 4.67
C TYR A 42 -7.12 -4.26 5.75
N ILE A 43 -8.36 -3.78 5.74
CA ILE A 43 -8.85 -2.80 6.71
C ILE A 43 -9.07 -3.43 8.09
N VAL A 44 -9.51 -4.69 8.18
CA VAL A 44 -9.78 -5.37 9.46
C VAL A 44 -8.58 -5.31 10.43
N PRO A 45 -7.35 -5.75 10.08
CA PRO A 45 -6.22 -5.67 11.00
C PRO A 45 -5.83 -4.23 11.34
N LEU A 46 -5.98 -3.29 10.40
CA LEU A 46 -5.76 -1.86 10.65
C LEU A 46 -6.74 -1.34 11.71
N LEU A 47 -8.03 -1.69 11.59
CA LEU A 47 -9.06 -1.33 12.57
C LEU A 47 -8.76 -1.94 13.94
N VAL A 48 -8.27 -3.18 14.01
CA VAL A 48 -7.86 -3.80 15.27
C VAL A 48 -6.77 -2.97 15.93
N VAL A 49 -5.71 -2.56 15.21
CA VAL A 49 -4.64 -1.72 15.79
C VAL A 49 -5.17 -0.37 16.26
N VAL A 50 -6.02 0.27 15.45
CA VAL A 50 -6.63 1.57 15.79
C VAL A 50 -7.50 1.46 17.03
N PHE A 51 -8.37 0.45 17.13
CA PHE A 51 -9.20 0.23 18.31
C PHE A 51 -8.38 -0.07 19.55
N ASN A 52 -7.31 -0.86 19.44
CA ASN A 52 -6.42 -1.09 20.57
C ASN A 52 -5.68 0.16 21.03
N SER A 53 -5.42 1.13 20.14
CA SER A 53 -4.77 2.40 20.52
C SER A 53 -5.61 3.25 21.49
N PHE A 54 -6.92 3.01 21.57
CA PHE A 54 -7.83 3.67 22.49
C PHE A 54 -8.14 2.87 23.76
N ARG A 55 -7.69 1.61 23.84
CA ARG A 55 -7.99 0.71 24.96
C ARG A 55 -6.88 0.76 26.01
N THR A 56 -7.22 0.40 27.25
CA THR A 56 -6.25 0.29 28.33
C THR A 56 -5.54 -1.07 28.35
N LEU A 57 -4.32 -1.14 28.86
CA LEU A 57 -3.57 -2.40 29.01
C LEU A 57 -4.37 -3.49 29.78
N PRO A 58 -5.04 -3.19 30.91
CA PRO A 58 -5.87 -4.17 31.62
C PRO A 58 -7.06 -4.68 30.79
N GLU A 59 -7.63 -3.82 29.94
CA GLU A 59 -8.74 -4.22 29.07
C GLU A 59 -8.28 -5.18 27.98
N ILE A 60 -7.12 -4.89 27.37
CA ILE A 60 -6.49 -5.71 26.33
C ILE A 60 -6.08 -7.07 26.88
N SER A 61 -5.51 -7.14 28.09
CA SER A 61 -5.14 -8.40 28.72
C SER A 61 -6.34 -9.26 29.12
N ALA A 62 -7.45 -8.65 29.51
CA ALA A 62 -8.66 -9.37 29.94
C ALA A 62 -9.53 -9.89 28.77
N HIS A 63 -9.67 -9.11 27.69
CA HIS A 63 -10.61 -9.43 26.59
C HIS A 63 -9.90 -9.81 25.29
N GLY A 64 -8.57 -9.76 25.25
CA GLY A 64 -7.77 -10.04 24.06
C GLY A 64 -7.70 -8.87 23.07
N LEU A 65 -6.87 -9.07 22.04
CA LEU A 65 -6.51 -8.04 21.05
C LEU A 65 -7.61 -7.78 20.00
N ILE A 66 -8.45 -8.75 19.69
CA ILE A 66 -9.47 -8.65 18.62
C ILE A 66 -10.84 -8.18 19.17
N ALA A 67 -11.00 -8.09 20.50
CA ALA A 67 -12.25 -7.66 21.11
C ALA A 67 -12.59 -6.21 20.77
N PHE A 68 -13.89 -5.94 20.62
CA PHE A 68 -14.41 -4.60 20.40
C PHE A 68 -14.11 -3.71 21.63
N PRO A 69 -13.65 -2.45 21.43
CA PRO A 69 -13.28 -1.58 22.54
C PRO A 69 -14.51 -1.24 23.40
N GLN A 70 -14.39 -1.43 24.71
CA GLN A 70 -15.43 -1.01 25.66
C GLN A 70 -15.13 0.37 26.25
N THR A 71 -13.85 0.74 26.34
CA THR A 71 -13.44 2.09 26.73
C THR A 71 -12.80 2.81 25.56
N PHE A 72 -13.15 4.08 25.37
CA PHE A 72 -12.57 4.95 24.36
C PHE A 72 -11.77 6.05 25.05
N ARG A 73 -10.45 5.87 25.12
CA ARG A 73 -9.54 6.78 25.81
C ARG A 73 -8.62 7.49 24.83
N LEU A 74 -8.72 8.82 24.81
CA LEU A 74 -7.88 9.69 23.98
C LEU A 74 -6.62 10.16 24.70
N ASP A 75 -6.56 9.99 26.02
CA ASP A 75 -5.43 10.42 26.84
C ASP A 75 -4.16 9.60 26.61
N ALA A 76 -4.29 8.39 26.04
CA ALA A 76 -3.19 7.54 25.62
C ALA A 76 -2.30 8.22 24.54
N TRP A 77 -2.87 9.03 23.65
CA TRP A 77 -2.15 9.70 22.57
C TRP A 77 -1.17 10.78 23.05
N PRO A 78 -1.58 11.80 23.82
CA PRO A 78 -0.65 12.79 24.36
C PRO A 78 0.35 12.16 25.33
N GLN A 79 -0.04 11.15 26.11
CA GLN A 79 0.89 10.41 26.97
C GLN A 79 1.96 9.67 26.16
N ALA A 80 1.56 8.93 25.13
CA ALA A 80 2.48 8.24 24.22
C ALA A 80 3.44 9.21 23.52
N TRP A 81 2.95 10.41 23.17
CA TRP A 81 3.75 11.40 22.46
C TRP A 81 4.85 12.04 23.33
N SER A 82 4.54 12.41 24.59
CA SER A 82 5.43 13.27 25.39
C SER A 82 5.95 12.69 26.71
N SER A 83 5.29 11.69 27.30
CA SER A 83 5.61 11.25 28.68
C SER A 83 5.80 9.74 28.84
N PHE A 84 5.51 8.95 27.81
CA PHE A 84 5.64 7.50 27.87
C PHE A 84 7.12 7.08 27.94
N CYS A 85 7.43 6.16 28.86
CA CYS A 85 8.80 5.71 29.07
C CYS A 85 9.15 4.57 28.10
N ILE A 86 10.12 4.80 27.22
CA ILE A 86 10.61 3.85 26.22
C ILE A 86 12.11 3.64 26.49
N GLY A 87 12.52 2.40 26.78
CA GLY A 87 13.94 2.08 26.99
C GLY A 87 14.63 2.85 28.12
N GLY A 88 13.88 3.19 29.19
CA GLY A 88 14.39 3.94 30.34
C GLY A 88 14.34 5.47 30.19
N GLN A 89 13.90 5.99 29.03
CA GLN A 89 13.74 7.43 28.79
C GLN A 89 12.26 7.79 28.77
N CYS A 90 11.83 8.77 29.57
CA CYS A 90 10.43 9.20 29.69
C CYS A 90 10.15 10.48 28.88
N GLU A 91 10.66 10.54 27.66
CA GLU A 91 10.47 11.65 26.70
C GLU A 91 9.36 11.37 25.68
N GLY A 92 8.67 10.22 25.77
CA GLY A 92 7.66 9.79 24.81
C GLY A 92 8.23 9.39 23.44
N MET A 93 7.34 9.27 22.45
CA MET A 93 7.68 8.87 21.08
C MET A 93 8.18 10.02 20.19
N GLN A 94 7.97 11.27 20.59
CA GLN A 94 8.25 12.45 19.76
C GLN A 94 9.68 12.47 19.19
N ARG A 95 10.68 12.17 20.01
CA ARG A 95 12.09 12.17 19.58
C ARG A 95 12.38 11.12 18.51
N TYR A 96 11.86 9.90 18.68
CA TYR A 96 12.04 8.81 17.72
C TYR A 96 11.34 9.11 16.38
N PHE A 97 10.17 9.73 16.45
CA PHE A 97 9.45 10.18 15.26
C PHE A 97 10.27 11.19 14.46
N TRP A 98 10.78 12.24 15.11
CA TRP A 98 11.59 13.25 14.42
C TRP A 98 12.90 12.71 13.88
N ASN A 99 13.59 11.83 14.63
CA ASN A 99 14.78 11.16 14.12
C ASN A 99 14.49 10.40 12.81
N SER A 100 13.35 9.70 12.75
CA SER A 100 12.93 8.96 11.56
C SER A 100 12.61 9.91 10.40
N VAL A 101 11.90 11.01 10.67
CA VAL A 101 11.57 12.04 9.67
C VAL A 101 12.85 12.65 9.08
N PHE A 102 13.79 13.06 9.94
CA PHE A 102 15.06 13.65 9.50
C PHE A 102 15.97 12.66 8.79
N MET A 103 15.81 11.36 9.01
CA MET A 103 16.54 10.32 8.28
C MET A 103 15.90 10.03 6.91
N VAL A 104 14.59 9.78 6.88
CA VAL A 104 13.87 9.30 5.69
C VAL A 104 13.75 10.38 4.62
N ILE A 105 13.47 11.63 4.99
CA ILE A 105 13.28 12.71 4.01
C ILE A 105 14.53 12.92 3.13
N PRO A 106 15.71 13.23 3.68
CA PRO A 106 16.89 13.45 2.84
C PRO A 106 17.31 12.17 2.12
N ALA A 107 17.22 11.00 2.75
CA ALA A 107 17.55 9.74 2.11
C ALA A 107 16.67 9.48 0.88
N THR A 108 15.36 9.73 0.97
CA THR A 108 14.42 9.53 -0.14
C THR A 108 14.67 10.53 -1.27
N ILE A 109 14.92 11.80 -0.93
CA ILE A 109 15.20 12.85 -1.94
C ILE A 109 16.49 12.51 -2.71
N ILE A 110 17.58 12.23 -1.99
CA ILE A 110 18.89 11.96 -2.59
C ILE A 110 18.82 10.68 -3.44
N SER A 111 18.26 9.59 -2.89
CA SER A 111 18.16 8.32 -3.62
C SER A 111 17.27 8.42 -4.86
N THR A 112 16.13 9.12 -4.78
CA THR A 112 15.24 9.32 -5.92
C THR A 112 15.89 10.18 -6.98
N ALA A 113 16.58 11.26 -6.60
CA ALA A 113 17.29 12.13 -7.54
C ALA A 113 18.42 11.38 -8.27
N MET A 114 19.24 10.64 -7.53
CA MET A 114 20.29 9.80 -8.12
C MET A 114 19.70 8.70 -9.02
N GLY A 115 18.61 8.05 -8.58
CA GLY A 115 17.90 7.04 -9.38
C GLY A 115 17.35 7.61 -10.68
N ALA A 116 16.74 8.80 -10.64
CA ALA A 116 16.19 9.47 -11.81
C ALA A 116 17.28 9.85 -12.83
N ILE A 117 18.42 10.40 -12.36
CA ILE A 117 19.55 10.75 -13.24
C ILE A 117 20.13 9.50 -13.91
N ASN A 118 20.42 8.46 -13.13
CA ASN A 118 20.97 7.21 -13.68
C ASN A 118 19.99 6.51 -14.63
N GLY A 119 18.70 6.47 -14.28
CA GLY A 119 17.65 5.93 -15.14
C GLY A 119 17.49 6.71 -16.44
N TYR A 120 17.64 8.03 -16.42
CA TYR A 120 17.62 8.86 -17.63
C TYR A 120 18.79 8.52 -18.56
N VAL A 121 20.01 8.46 -18.03
CA VAL A 121 21.22 8.14 -18.82
C VAL A 121 21.10 6.75 -19.46
N LEU A 122 20.73 5.73 -18.68
CA LEU A 122 20.63 4.35 -19.18
C LEU A 122 19.49 4.15 -20.19
N SER A 123 18.39 4.90 -20.07
CA SER A 123 17.23 4.75 -20.98
C SER A 123 17.33 5.59 -22.25
N LYS A 124 17.99 6.75 -22.21
CA LYS A 124 18.07 7.68 -23.35
C LYS A 124 19.41 7.67 -24.07
N TRP A 125 20.51 7.31 -23.41
CA TRP A 125 21.84 7.25 -24.02
C TRP A 125 22.31 5.80 -24.19
N LYS A 126 22.35 5.35 -25.46
CA LYS A 126 22.86 4.03 -25.84
C LYS A 126 24.36 4.07 -26.10
N PHE A 127 25.14 3.95 -25.04
CA PHE A 127 26.59 3.75 -25.13
C PHE A 127 26.94 2.25 -25.19
N PRO A 128 28.08 1.85 -25.78
CA PRO A 128 28.45 0.44 -25.86
C PRO A 128 28.60 -0.17 -24.46
N GLY A 129 27.76 -1.17 -24.15
CA GLY A 129 27.72 -1.84 -22.84
C GLY A 129 26.57 -1.42 -21.91
N SER A 130 25.71 -0.46 -22.31
CA SER A 130 24.58 0.00 -21.49
C SER A 130 23.62 -1.11 -21.07
N GLU A 131 23.34 -2.07 -21.95
CA GLU A 131 22.47 -3.22 -21.69
C GLU A 131 23.05 -4.18 -20.63
N ILE A 132 24.38 -4.36 -20.63
CA ILE A 132 25.07 -5.21 -19.64
C ILE A 132 25.01 -4.54 -18.26
N ILE A 133 25.29 -3.24 -18.18
CA ILE A 133 25.21 -2.48 -16.93
C ILE A 133 23.78 -2.49 -16.39
N PHE A 134 22.79 -2.23 -17.24
CA PHE A 134 21.38 -2.30 -16.87
C PHE A 134 20.99 -3.69 -16.36
N GLY A 135 21.40 -4.75 -17.05
CA GLY A 135 21.19 -6.14 -16.62
C GLY A 135 21.82 -6.45 -15.26
N MET A 136 23.06 -6.01 -15.02
CA MET A 136 23.73 -6.19 -13.72
C MET A 136 23.01 -5.44 -12.59
N MET A 137 22.52 -4.21 -12.83
CA MET A 137 21.73 -3.47 -11.84
C MET A 137 20.43 -4.20 -11.51
N LEU A 138 19.73 -4.71 -12.53
CA LEU A 138 18.50 -5.47 -12.34
C LEU A 138 18.74 -6.74 -11.53
N LEU A 139 19.82 -7.49 -11.82
CA LEU A 139 20.23 -8.65 -11.03
C LEU A 139 20.55 -8.27 -9.57
N GLY A 140 21.18 -7.11 -9.35
CA GLY A 140 21.45 -6.59 -8.01
C GLY A 140 20.19 -6.32 -7.18
N VAL A 141 19.10 -5.85 -7.79
CA VAL A 141 17.82 -5.61 -7.09
C VAL A 141 17.18 -6.92 -6.60
N PHE A 142 17.45 -8.04 -7.27
CA PHE A 142 16.98 -9.36 -6.83
C PHE A 142 17.84 -9.98 -5.73
N MET A 143 18.99 -9.37 -5.37
CA MET A 143 19.81 -9.88 -4.29
C MET A 143 19.07 -9.77 -2.95
N PRO A 144 18.90 -10.89 -2.23
CA PRO A 144 18.16 -10.89 -0.97
C PRO A 144 18.87 -10.02 0.07
N GLY A 145 18.12 -9.12 0.70
CA GLY A 145 18.64 -8.20 1.72
C GLY A 145 19.32 -8.90 2.89
N GLN A 146 19.02 -10.19 3.14
CA GLN A 146 19.70 -10.99 4.16
C GLN A 146 21.22 -11.07 3.96
N ILE A 147 21.72 -11.04 2.71
CA ILE A 147 23.16 -11.08 2.44
C ILE A 147 23.84 -9.77 2.87
N ALA A 148 23.13 -8.64 2.78
CA ALA A 148 23.61 -7.35 3.28
C ALA A 148 23.64 -7.28 4.81
N LEU A 149 23.04 -8.25 5.51
CA LEU A 149 22.97 -8.30 6.96
C LEU A 149 24.13 -9.04 7.65
N LEU A 150 24.82 -9.92 6.92
CA LEU A 150 25.91 -10.75 7.45
C LEU A 150 27.19 -10.00 7.89
N PRO A 151 27.62 -8.87 7.31
CA PRO A 151 28.89 -8.27 7.70
C PRO A 151 28.85 -7.48 9.02
N TRP A 152 27.69 -7.35 9.66
CA TRP A 152 27.50 -6.61 10.91
C TRP A 152 26.99 -7.44 12.09
N ALA A 153 26.81 -8.76 11.90
CA ALA A 153 26.58 -9.72 12.98
C ALA A 153 27.91 -10.30 13.47
#